data_AF-A0A2E5PEK5-F1
#
_entry.id   AF-A0A2E5PEK5-F1
#
_cell.length_a   1.000
_cell.length_b   1.000
_cell.length_c   1.000
_cell.angle_alpha   90.00
_cell.angle_beta   90.00
_cell.angle_gamma   90.00
#
_symmetry.space_group_name_H-M   'P 1'
#
loop_
_entity.id
_entity.type
_entity.pdbx_description
1 polymer ?
#
loop_
_entity_poly.entity_id
_entity_poly.type
_entity_poly.pdbx_seq_one_letter_code
_entity_poly.pdbx_strand_id
1 'polypeptide(L)'
;MKKILALLVAAGLGGATGLLEAGPGFRSPNEKDATSRAGLSGVTFRLFEGDWETLPPDLGGLAPARSGVLLSNRVDLSPLSAQDGMKRVFKLSPGQILKRWESPTIAGRPFVIHANIQPASPDGVILAHGGYMDGYVLHLDQGRLVLSLISNRKLSRVSSEQLLPLNQPSVVTAQVKLDGTLLLQVNGQPAGQAVATELPMRMPFDGLSVGRDTGLPMYKAKGENPFEGVLKDVRVVLGGTALVFTGNLQVTSAGPHQFHLQADGATRLEIDGQVVIDNSDSSKSSQSRGTADLAAGPHQFRLTYAQLQTSQTVSGKTTPPRVIKTTDKPWIEDRLPAGVIFTQGEFEFVSEPAPVYSGARSLKLSAPGKSSVYFNSDRQVNKDIEPVFLAEDDRFYAYAYLDPKDPPEALEMAWHDSRGWEHRAYWGQNLFDGHDQR
;
A
#
# COMPACT_ATOMS: atom_id res chain seq x y z
N MET A 1 -45.82 2.14 -16.07
CA MET A 1 -44.50 2.77 -16.33
C MET A 1 -43.59 2.47 -15.16
N LYS A 2 -42.48 1.76 -15.38
CA LYS A 2 -41.55 1.30 -14.34
C LYS A 2 -40.76 2.50 -13.81
N LYS A 3 -40.97 2.89 -12.55
CA LYS A 3 -40.18 3.94 -11.87
C LYS A 3 -38.86 3.31 -11.39
N ILE A 4 -37.75 3.82 -11.90
CA ILE A 4 -36.38 3.42 -11.53
C ILE A 4 -35.93 4.39 -10.44
N LEU A 5 -35.70 3.91 -9.21
CA LEU A 5 -35.03 4.70 -8.17
C LEU A 5 -34.30 3.81 -7.15
N ALA A 6 -32.99 4.08 -7.03
CA ALA A 6 -32.05 3.88 -5.90
C ALA A 6 -30.82 3.02 -6.27
N LEU A 7 -29.77 3.74 -6.66
CA LEU A 7 -28.41 3.27 -6.91
C LEU A 7 -27.63 3.29 -5.59
N LEU A 8 -27.06 2.16 -5.16
CA LEU A 8 -26.00 2.14 -4.15
C LEU A 8 -24.76 1.49 -4.77
N VAL A 9 -23.82 2.32 -5.23
CA VAL A 9 -22.56 1.88 -5.85
C VAL A 9 -21.53 1.62 -4.76
N ALA A 10 -20.98 0.42 -4.69
CA ALA A 10 -19.64 0.18 -4.16
C ALA A 10 -18.76 -0.35 -5.31
N ALA A 11 -17.89 0.51 -5.85
CA ALA A 11 -16.81 0.11 -6.75
C ALA A 11 -15.61 1.07 -6.60
N GLY A 12 -14.47 0.55 -6.13
CA GLY A 12 -13.13 0.94 -6.62
C GLY A 12 -12.76 -0.01 -7.78
N LEU A 13 -11.87 0.28 -8.74
CA LEU A 13 -10.81 1.26 -8.89
C LEU A 13 -10.66 1.58 -10.40
N GLY A 14 -10.32 2.82 -10.74
CA GLY A 14 -9.96 3.27 -12.09
C GLY A 14 -10.67 4.58 -12.43
N GLY A 15 -9.92 5.66 -12.61
CA GLY A 15 -10.40 7.04 -12.60
C GLY A 15 -11.72 7.31 -13.35
N ALA A 16 -12.67 7.93 -12.64
CA ALA A 16 -13.65 8.90 -13.14
C ALA A 16 -14.53 9.36 -11.96
N THR A 17 -14.81 10.65 -11.92
CA THR A 17 -15.81 11.29 -11.05
C THR A 17 -17.22 10.76 -11.35
N GLY A 18 -18.04 10.56 -10.30
CA GLY A 18 -19.43 10.09 -10.43
C GLY A 18 -20.36 10.82 -9.45
N LEU A 19 -20.94 11.93 -9.91
CA LEU A 19 -22.04 12.63 -9.26
C LEU A 19 -23.37 11.87 -9.49
N LEU A 20 -24.23 11.88 -8.49
CA LEU A 20 -25.68 11.91 -8.70
C LEU A 20 -26.13 13.36 -8.41
N GLU A 21 -26.42 14.10 -9.48
CA GLU A 21 -27.22 15.32 -9.44
C GLU A 21 -28.69 14.97 -9.65
N ALA A 22 -29.58 15.74 -9.01
CA ALA A 22 -30.97 15.88 -9.42
C ALA A 22 -31.06 17.13 -10.31
N GLY A 23 -31.54 17.00 -11.55
CA GLY A 23 -31.82 18.15 -12.43
C GLY A 23 -33.32 18.37 -12.65
N PRO A 24 -33.76 19.49 -13.28
CA PRO A 24 -33.10 20.79 -13.47
C PRO A 24 -33.74 21.89 -12.59
N GLY A 25 -32.98 22.92 -12.24
CA GLY A 25 -33.48 24.13 -11.58
C GLY A 25 -32.64 24.58 -10.40
N PHE A 26 -31.51 25.21 -10.69
CA PHE A 26 -30.66 25.83 -9.67
C PHE A 26 -31.34 27.07 -9.07
N ARG A 27 -31.83 26.93 -7.84
CA ARG A 27 -31.81 27.99 -6.82
C ARG A 27 -31.46 27.32 -5.49
N SER A 28 -30.39 27.77 -4.83
CA SER A 28 -30.08 27.33 -3.45
C SER A 28 -31.26 27.62 -2.53
N PRO A 29 -31.76 26.65 -1.74
CA PRO A 29 -32.69 26.95 -0.67
C PRO A 29 -32.13 26.61 0.71
N ASN A 30 -32.53 27.46 1.66
CA ASN A 30 -32.35 27.32 3.10
C ASN A 30 -32.76 25.94 3.65
N GLU A 31 -32.13 25.58 4.77
CA GLU A 31 -32.20 24.34 5.56
C GLU A 31 -33.59 23.85 6.04
N LYS A 32 -34.71 24.45 5.59
CA LYS A 32 -36.06 24.17 6.12
C LYS A 32 -36.96 23.23 5.29
N ASP A 33 -36.52 22.73 4.13
CA ASP A 33 -37.36 21.91 3.22
C ASP A 33 -36.86 20.46 2.98
N ALA A 34 -36.16 19.85 3.94
CA ALA A 34 -35.54 18.53 3.76
C ALA A 34 -36.50 17.31 3.77
N THR A 35 -37.78 17.46 4.14
CA THR A 35 -38.70 16.33 4.42
C THR A 35 -39.42 15.73 3.21
N SER A 36 -39.20 16.23 1.98
CA SER A 36 -39.96 15.81 0.79
C SER A 36 -39.13 15.16 -0.33
N ARG A 37 -37.80 15.03 -0.19
CA ARG A 37 -36.92 14.47 -1.24
C ARG A 37 -36.67 12.98 -0.99
N ALA A 38 -36.82 12.17 -2.04
CA ALA A 38 -36.47 10.75 -2.01
C ALA A 38 -34.97 10.56 -1.75
N GLY A 39 -34.61 9.52 -1.00
CA GLY A 39 -33.20 9.16 -0.77
C GLY A 39 -32.89 8.80 0.67
N LEU A 40 -31.59 8.63 0.95
CA LEU A 40 -31.10 8.30 2.28
C LEU A 40 -30.94 9.56 3.15
N SER A 41 -31.11 9.40 4.45
CA SER A 41 -30.82 10.44 5.44
C SER A 41 -30.43 9.83 6.78
N GLY A 42 -29.67 10.58 7.59
CA GLY A 42 -29.26 10.14 8.92
C GLY A 42 -28.40 8.87 8.91
N VAL A 43 -27.58 8.67 7.88
CA VAL A 43 -26.79 7.46 7.72
C VAL A 43 -25.68 7.41 8.77
N THR A 44 -25.68 6.35 9.56
CA THR A 44 -24.63 6.00 10.52
C THR A 44 -23.88 4.77 10.06
N PHE A 45 -22.64 4.62 10.51
CA PHE A 45 -21.86 3.41 10.28
C PHE A 45 -21.31 2.84 11.60
N ARG A 46 -21.16 1.52 11.64
CA ARG A 46 -20.39 0.77 12.64
C ARG A 46 -19.42 -0.14 11.91
N LEU A 47 -18.15 -0.06 12.29
CA LEU A 47 -17.05 -0.84 11.76
C LEU A 47 -16.60 -1.86 12.80
N PHE A 48 -16.58 -3.12 12.39
CA PHE A 48 -16.21 -4.26 13.22
C PHE A 48 -14.97 -4.91 12.67
N GLU A 49 -14.14 -5.45 13.55
CA GLU A 49 -13.03 -6.33 13.20
C GLU A 49 -13.43 -7.79 13.45
N GLY A 50 -13.03 -8.69 12.57
CA GLY A 50 -13.21 -10.12 12.81
C GLY A 50 -12.77 -11.02 11.67
N ASP A 51 -12.62 -12.28 12.01
CA ASP A 51 -12.16 -13.34 11.11
C ASP A 51 -13.34 -14.23 10.74
N TRP A 52 -14.16 -13.74 9.80
CA TRP A 52 -15.38 -14.42 9.38
C TRP A 52 -15.20 -15.12 8.03
N GLU A 53 -15.53 -16.41 7.97
CA GLU A 53 -15.62 -17.17 6.71
C GLU A 53 -16.94 -16.90 5.97
N THR A 54 -18.00 -16.57 6.73
CA THR A 54 -19.31 -16.13 6.24
C THR A 54 -19.75 -14.91 7.03
N LEU A 55 -20.49 -13.98 6.43
CA LEU A 55 -20.97 -12.81 7.15
C LEU A 55 -21.83 -13.25 8.37
N PRO A 56 -21.49 -12.82 9.61
CA PRO A 56 -22.27 -13.19 10.79
C PRO A 56 -23.72 -12.69 10.66
N PRO A 57 -24.71 -13.50 11.08
CA PRO A 57 -26.11 -13.08 11.09
C PRO A 57 -26.35 -11.86 11.98
N ASP A 58 -25.60 -11.75 13.08
CA ASP A 58 -25.68 -10.65 14.03
C ASP A 58 -24.28 -10.11 14.38
N LEU A 59 -24.01 -8.88 13.96
CA LEU A 59 -22.82 -8.11 14.36
C LEU A 59 -23.12 -7.21 15.58
N GLY A 60 -24.38 -7.06 15.99
CA GLY A 60 -24.81 -6.21 17.09
C GLY A 60 -24.35 -6.68 18.47
N GLY A 61 -24.06 -7.98 18.61
CA GLY A 61 -23.41 -8.53 19.81
C GLY A 61 -21.91 -8.21 19.94
N LEU A 62 -21.29 -7.63 18.90
CA LEU A 62 -19.88 -7.22 18.93
C LEU A 62 -19.76 -5.73 19.26
N ALA A 63 -18.70 -5.36 19.96
CA ALA A 63 -18.35 -3.96 20.13
C ALA A 63 -17.76 -3.41 18.81
N PRO A 64 -18.26 -2.30 18.26
CA PRO A 64 -17.68 -1.71 17.07
C PRO A 64 -16.30 -1.12 17.38
N ALA A 65 -15.31 -1.41 16.53
CA ALA A 65 -13.99 -0.78 16.58
C ALA A 65 -14.05 0.71 16.25
N ARG A 66 -15.01 1.11 15.41
CA ARG A 66 -15.30 2.52 15.10
C ARG A 66 -16.77 2.69 14.75
N SER A 67 -17.34 3.86 15.05
CA SER A 67 -18.68 4.22 14.62
C SER A 67 -18.79 5.72 14.37
N GLY A 68 -19.75 6.13 13.55
CA GLY A 68 -19.97 7.55 13.29
C GLY A 68 -21.18 7.81 12.40
N VAL A 69 -21.32 9.07 12.01
CA VAL A 69 -22.33 9.56 11.07
C VAL A 69 -21.62 9.86 9.75
N LEU A 70 -22.18 9.42 8.62
CA LEU A 70 -21.68 9.84 7.31
C LEU A 70 -22.13 11.29 7.05
N LEU A 71 -21.18 12.12 6.61
CA LEU A 71 -21.47 13.52 6.23
C LEU A 71 -22.25 13.62 4.91
N SER A 72 -22.37 12.50 4.18
CA SER A 72 -23.13 12.43 2.95
C SER A 72 -24.35 11.51 3.11
N ASN A 73 -25.38 11.80 2.33
CA ASN A 73 -26.53 10.90 2.15
C ASN A 73 -26.21 9.74 1.19
N ARG A 74 -24.93 9.40 1.02
CA ARG A 74 -24.47 8.27 0.22
C ARG A 74 -23.80 7.26 1.13
N VAL A 75 -24.02 5.99 0.84
CA VAL A 75 -23.23 4.91 1.44
C VAL A 75 -22.01 4.71 0.56
N ASP A 76 -20.83 4.93 1.13
CA ASP A 76 -19.54 4.65 0.51
C ASP A 76 -18.64 3.89 1.49
N LEU A 77 -17.59 3.26 0.96
CA LEU A 77 -16.61 2.54 1.76
C LEU A 77 -15.47 3.44 2.27
N SER A 78 -15.67 4.77 2.33
CA SER A 78 -14.67 5.68 2.90
C SER A 78 -14.22 5.32 4.32
N PRO A 79 -15.05 4.67 5.18
CA PRO A 79 -14.56 4.18 6.47
C PRO A 79 -13.53 3.05 6.39
N LEU A 80 -13.34 2.40 5.24
CA LEU A 80 -12.39 1.29 5.03
C LEU A 80 -11.09 1.68 4.30
N SER A 81 -10.99 2.89 3.70
CA SER A 81 -9.97 3.22 2.68
C SER A 81 -10.11 2.37 1.40
N ALA A 82 -10.23 3.02 0.24
CA ALA A 82 -10.89 2.48 -0.95
C ALA A 82 -10.04 1.55 -1.87
N GLN A 83 -9.21 0.64 -1.35
CA GLN A 83 -8.19 -0.05 -2.18
C GLN A 83 -8.19 -1.59 -2.23
N ASP A 84 -9.06 -2.32 -1.53
CA ASP A 84 -8.73 -3.72 -1.20
C ASP A 84 -9.64 -4.79 -1.79
N GLY A 85 -9.03 -5.71 -2.55
CA GLY A 85 -9.64 -6.95 -3.02
C GLY A 85 -9.71 -8.07 -1.97
N MET A 86 -10.35 -9.18 -2.34
CA MET A 86 -10.79 -10.29 -1.46
C MET A 86 -9.70 -11.16 -0.81
N LYS A 87 -8.42 -11.00 -1.16
CA LYS A 87 -7.37 -11.91 -0.69
C LYS A 87 -6.89 -11.54 0.71
N ARG A 88 -7.15 -12.40 1.69
CA ARG A 88 -6.87 -12.09 3.11
C ARG A 88 -5.79 -12.95 3.75
N VAL A 89 -5.61 -14.19 3.30
CA VAL A 89 -4.59 -15.10 3.84
C VAL A 89 -3.46 -15.26 2.82
N PHE A 90 -2.26 -14.87 3.21
CA PHE A 90 -1.05 -15.01 2.42
C PHE A 90 -0.17 -16.05 3.11
N LYS A 91 -0.19 -17.29 2.62
CA LYS A 91 0.74 -18.34 3.04
C LYS A 91 2.04 -18.15 2.26
N LEU A 92 3.15 -18.02 2.98
CA LEU A 92 4.43 -17.61 2.44
C LEU A 92 5.52 -18.65 2.70
N SER A 93 6.35 -18.88 1.70
CA SER A 93 7.50 -19.77 1.81
C SER A 93 8.75 -18.99 2.25
N PRO A 94 9.68 -19.60 3.01
CA PRO A 94 10.97 -18.99 3.31
C PRO A 94 11.70 -18.55 2.03
N GLY A 95 12.24 -17.32 2.02
CA GLY A 95 12.90 -16.73 0.85
C GLY A 95 11.96 -16.32 -0.29
N GLN A 96 10.64 -16.41 -0.11
CA GLN A 96 9.68 -15.91 -1.08
C GLN A 96 9.74 -14.39 -1.16
N ILE A 97 9.72 -13.89 -2.40
CA ILE A 97 9.59 -12.47 -2.70
C ILE A 97 8.33 -12.28 -3.54
N LEU A 98 7.48 -11.36 -3.11
CA LEU A 98 6.29 -10.94 -3.83
C LEU A 98 6.53 -9.55 -4.40
N LYS A 99 6.07 -9.29 -5.63
CA LYS A 99 6.02 -7.92 -6.14
C LYS A 99 4.98 -7.11 -5.38
N ARG A 100 5.04 -5.79 -5.47
CA ARG A 100 4.07 -4.87 -4.86
C ARG A 100 2.64 -5.35 -5.01
N TRP A 101 2.15 -5.51 -6.24
CA TRP A 101 0.75 -5.88 -6.50
C TRP A 101 0.38 -7.33 -6.20
N GLU A 102 1.35 -8.17 -5.83
CA GLU A 102 1.14 -9.55 -5.37
C GLU A 102 1.13 -9.63 -3.84
N SER A 103 1.57 -8.57 -3.16
CA SER A 103 1.74 -8.47 -1.72
C SER A 103 0.43 -8.08 -1.01
N PRO A 104 0.32 -8.29 0.32
CA PRO A 104 -0.87 -7.93 1.08
C PRO A 104 -1.19 -6.43 1.04
N THR A 105 -2.43 -6.08 0.65
CA THR A 105 -2.89 -4.68 0.75
C THR A 105 -3.26 -4.34 2.18
N ILE A 106 -2.35 -3.65 2.88
CA ILE A 106 -2.49 -3.28 4.30
C ILE A 106 -3.12 -1.90 4.54
N ALA A 107 -3.51 -1.19 3.49
CA ALA A 107 -3.99 0.18 3.56
C ALA A 107 -5.26 0.30 4.41
N GLY A 108 -5.15 0.92 5.59
CA GLY A 108 -6.26 1.11 6.52
C GLY A 108 -6.70 -0.18 7.23
N ARG A 109 -5.88 -1.24 7.20
CA ARG A 109 -6.30 -2.57 7.65
C ARG A 109 -5.55 -3.10 8.85
N PRO A 110 -6.26 -3.80 9.76
CA PRO A 110 -5.61 -4.63 10.74
C PRO A 110 -5.01 -5.86 10.06
N PHE A 111 -3.92 -6.39 10.61
CA PHE A 111 -3.32 -7.63 10.12
C PHE A 111 -2.53 -8.35 11.21
N VAL A 112 -2.33 -9.63 11.00
CA VAL A 112 -1.54 -10.52 11.86
C VAL A 112 -0.46 -11.17 11.03
N ILE A 113 0.77 -11.14 11.53
CA ILE A 113 1.90 -11.91 11.04
C ILE A 113 2.05 -13.11 11.98
N HIS A 114 2.22 -14.29 11.41
CA HIS A 114 2.53 -15.52 12.16
C HIS A 114 3.72 -16.21 11.52
N ALA A 115 4.62 -16.73 12.35
CA ALA A 115 5.75 -17.55 11.91
C ALA A 115 6.17 -18.55 12.99
N ASN A 116 6.60 -19.73 12.56
CA ASN A 116 7.31 -20.69 13.38
C ASN A 116 8.81 -20.52 13.12
N ILE A 117 9.56 -20.16 14.15
CA ILE A 117 10.98 -19.82 14.05
C ILE A 117 11.84 -20.67 14.99
N GLN A 118 13.08 -20.96 14.59
CA GLN A 118 14.13 -21.45 15.46
C GLN A 118 15.41 -20.68 15.11
N PRO A 119 15.66 -19.53 15.76
CA PRO A 119 16.72 -18.61 15.36
C PRO A 119 18.10 -19.15 15.75
N ALA A 120 19.06 -19.12 14.83
CA ALA A 120 20.46 -19.42 15.08
C ALA A 120 21.29 -18.16 15.41
N SER A 121 20.77 -16.97 15.07
CA SER A 121 21.35 -15.65 15.33
C SER A 121 20.40 -14.79 16.16
N PRO A 122 20.90 -13.88 17.03
CA PRO A 122 20.07 -12.91 17.75
C PRO A 122 19.48 -11.83 16.83
N ASP A 123 19.97 -11.71 15.60
CA ASP A 123 19.55 -10.70 14.62
C ASP A 123 19.07 -11.38 13.34
N GLY A 124 18.01 -10.83 12.73
CA GLY A 124 17.56 -11.29 11.41
C GLY A 124 16.09 -11.01 11.11
N VAL A 125 15.79 -10.74 9.83
CA VAL A 125 14.44 -10.39 9.37
C VAL A 125 13.59 -11.63 9.12
N ILE A 126 12.47 -11.74 9.83
CA ILE A 126 11.50 -12.82 9.64
C ILE A 126 10.63 -12.53 8.42
N LEU A 127 10.11 -11.30 8.34
CA LEU A 127 9.22 -10.84 7.28
C LEU A 127 9.32 -9.32 7.14
N ALA A 128 9.46 -8.82 5.91
CA ALA A 128 9.43 -7.40 5.60
C ALA A 128 8.44 -7.14 4.46
N HIS A 129 7.67 -6.06 4.55
CA HIS A 129 6.86 -5.56 3.46
C HIS A 129 6.78 -4.04 3.48
N GLY A 130 7.26 -3.42 2.40
CA GLY A 130 7.08 -2.01 2.16
C GLY A 130 8.38 -1.24 2.11
N GLY A 131 8.26 0.08 2.24
CA GLY A 131 9.39 1.00 2.12
C GLY A 131 9.16 2.25 2.97
N TYR A 132 9.96 3.29 2.74
CA TYR A 132 10.06 4.46 3.63
C TYR A 132 8.76 5.25 3.90
N MET A 133 7.70 5.05 3.12
CA MET A 133 6.41 5.71 3.27
C MET A 133 5.45 4.96 4.19
N ASP A 134 5.23 3.68 3.91
CA ASP A 134 4.21 2.83 4.51
C ASP A 134 4.74 1.39 4.41
N GLY A 135 4.75 0.63 5.51
CA GLY A 135 5.28 -0.74 5.55
C GLY A 135 5.51 -1.29 6.96
N TYR A 136 5.99 -2.53 7.05
CA TYR A 136 6.30 -3.19 8.32
C TYR A 136 7.44 -4.22 8.21
N VAL A 137 8.21 -4.35 9.29
CA VAL A 137 9.20 -5.43 9.46
C VAL A 137 8.96 -6.15 10.77
N LEU A 138 8.84 -7.47 10.72
CA LEU A 138 9.00 -8.36 11.86
C LEU A 138 10.41 -8.95 11.82
N HIS A 139 11.21 -8.70 12.84
CA HIS A 139 12.61 -9.12 12.89
C HIS A 139 13.05 -9.44 14.33
N LEU A 140 14.23 -10.05 14.44
CA LEU A 140 15.00 -10.13 15.67
C LEU A 140 16.05 -9.01 15.67
N ASP A 141 16.14 -8.32 16.81
CA ASP A 141 17.14 -7.28 17.10
C ASP A 141 17.68 -7.54 18.51
N GLN A 142 18.96 -7.89 18.61
CA GLN A 142 19.63 -8.26 19.86
C GLN A 142 18.87 -9.34 20.65
N GLY A 143 18.30 -10.32 19.94
CA GLY A 143 17.55 -11.44 20.50
C GLY A 143 16.10 -11.10 20.88
N ARG A 144 15.63 -9.87 20.69
CA ARG A 144 14.22 -9.50 20.92
C ARG A 144 13.42 -9.60 19.63
N LEU A 145 12.18 -10.06 19.73
CA LEU A 145 11.22 -9.94 18.64
C LEU A 145 10.77 -8.49 18.53
N VAL A 146 10.85 -7.93 17.33
CA VAL A 146 10.52 -6.52 17.09
C VAL A 146 9.60 -6.41 15.89
N LEU A 147 8.46 -5.73 16.08
CA LEU A 147 7.63 -5.23 15.00
C LEU A 147 7.90 -3.73 14.85
N SER A 148 8.39 -3.34 13.68
CA SER A 148 8.46 -1.95 13.24
C SER A 148 7.34 -1.71 12.22
N LEU A 149 6.56 -0.64 12.41
CA LEU A 149 5.51 -0.20 11.51
C LEU A 149 5.84 1.22 11.06
N ILE A 150 5.96 1.44 9.75
CA ILE A 150 6.02 2.76 9.16
C ILE A 150 4.65 3.10 8.61
N SER A 151 4.12 4.24 9.02
CA SER A 151 2.97 4.84 8.37
C SER A 151 3.23 6.32 8.12
N ASN A 152 3.00 6.76 6.89
CA ASN A 152 3.26 8.12 6.44
C ASN A 152 4.65 8.66 6.88
N ARG A 153 5.70 7.84 6.72
CA ARG A 153 7.10 8.10 7.14
C ARG A 153 7.35 8.14 8.65
N LYS A 154 6.34 7.91 9.49
CA LYS A 154 6.50 7.84 10.94
C LYS A 154 6.71 6.40 11.39
N LEU A 155 7.79 6.16 12.13
CA LEU A 155 8.11 4.86 12.70
C LEU A 155 7.41 4.68 14.05
N SER A 156 6.69 3.58 14.19
CA SER A 156 6.21 3.03 15.46
C SER A 156 6.84 1.65 15.67
N ARG A 157 7.15 1.30 16.92
CA ARG A 157 7.81 0.03 17.24
C ARG A 157 7.26 -0.59 18.52
N VAL A 158 7.21 -1.92 18.53
CA VAL A 158 7.05 -2.74 19.74
C VAL A 158 8.14 -3.81 19.75
N SER A 159 8.68 -4.12 20.93
CA SER A 159 9.69 -5.14 21.15
C SER A 159 9.25 -6.09 22.25
N SER A 160 9.69 -7.35 22.18
CA SER A 160 9.45 -8.31 23.25
C SER A 160 10.25 -7.96 24.50
N GLU A 161 9.61 -8.10 25.67
CA GLU A 161 10.23 -7.88 26.98
C GLU A 161 11.31 -8.93 27.28
N GLN A 162 11.12 -10.15 26.79
CA GLN A 162 12.05 -11.26 26.92
C GLN A 162 12.82 -11.50 25.62
N LEU A 163 14.06 -12.00 25.77
CA LEU A 163 14.85 -12.49 24.66
C LEU A 163 14.30 -13.83 24.19
N LEU A 164 14.30 -14.08 22.89
CA LEU A 164 13.93 -15.36 22.33
C LEU A 164 15.11 -16.34 22.44
N PRO A 165 14.87 -17.61 22.79
CA PRO A 165 15.93 -18.59 22.92
C PRO A 165 16.50 -18.96 21.54
N LEU A 166 17.82 -18.88 21.42
CA LEU A 166 18.52 -19.37 20.23
C LEU A 166 18.44 -20.90 20.15
N ASN A 167 18.39 -21.40 18.91
CA ASN A 167 18.32 -22.81 18.54
C ASN A 167 17.14 -23.59 19.15
N GLN A 168 16.12 -22.90 19.66
CA GLN A 168 14.89 -23.50 20.17
C GLN A 168 13.67 -23.02 19.36
N PRO A 169 12.69 -23.89 19.09
CA PRO A 169 11.50 -23.50 18.35
C PRO A 169 10.64 -22.54 19.17
N SER A 170 10.14 -21.49 18.50
CA SER A 170 9.18 -20.53 19.03
C SER A 170 8.11 -20.24 17.98
N VAL A 171 6.87 -20.13 18.42
CA VAL A 171 5.77 -19.61 17.58
C VAL A 171 5.63 -18.13 17.89
N VAL A 172 5.78 -17.27 16.89
CA VAL A 172 5.69 -15.82 17.07
C VAL A 172 4.49 -15.25 16.33
N THR A 173 3.80 -14.31 16.97
CA THR A 173 2.74 -13.52 16.34
C THR A 173 2.98 -12.04 16.55
N ALA A 174 2.69 -11.25 15.53
CA ALA A 174 2.67 -9.80 15.59
C ALA A 174 1.35 -9.31 15.00
N GLN A 175 0.61 -8.48 15.75
CA GLN A 175 -0.70 -7.98 15.35
C GLN A 175 -0.70 -6.45 15.31
N VAL A 176 -1.29 -5.91 14.24
CA VAL A 176 -1.64 -4.49 14.09
C VAL A 176 -3.17 -4.40 14.08
N LYS A 177 -3.75 -3.67 15.02
CA LYS A 177 -5.21 -3.47 15.15
C LYS A 177 -5.68 -2.15 14.53
N LEU A 178 -6.98 -2.00 14.25
CA LEU A 178 -7.56 -0.80 13.64
C LEU A 178 -7.42 0.47 14.51
N ASP A 179 -7.29 0.29 15.82
CA ASP A 179 -7.05 1.38 16.78
C ASP A 179 -5.58 1.79 16.89
N GLY A 180 -4.69 1.15 16.11
CA GLY A 180 -3.25 1.39 16.12
C GLY A 180 -2.49 0.54 17.14
N THR A 181 -3.15 -0.28 17.95
CA THR A 181 -2.47 -1.16 18.90
C THR A 181 -1.58 -2.18 18.17
N LEU A 182 -0.32 -2.26 18.61
CA LEU A 182 0.67 -3.24 18.19
C LEU A 182 0.82 -4.28 19.31
N LEU A 183 0.69 -5.57 19.00
CA LEU A 183 0.86 -6.66 19.96
C LEU A 183 1.86 -7.68 19.45
N LEU A 184 2.74 -8.15 20.34
CA LEU A 184 3.60 -9.30 20.12
C LEU A 184 3.19 -10.43 21.04
N GLN A 185 3.23 -11.66 20.53
CA GLN A 185 3.16 -12.87 21.35
C GLN A 185 4.25 -13.85 20.96
N VAL A 186 4.72 -14.59 21.96
CA VAL A 186 5.67 -15.70 21.81
C VAL A 186 5.04 -16.91 22.48
N ASN A 187 4.91 -18.01 21.75
CA ASN A 187 4.26 -19.25 22.20
C ASN A 187 2.84 -19.02 22.77
N GLY A 188 2.09 -18.09 22.16
CA GLY A 188 0.74 -17.71 22.58
C GLY A 188 0.66 -16.81 23.81
N GLN A 189 1.79 -16.47 24.44
CA GLN A 189 1.84 -15.56 25.59
C GLN A 189 2.15 -14.13 25.14
N PRO A 190 1.50 -13.09 25.73
CA PRO A 190 1.85 -11.70 25.48
C PRO A 190 3.34 -11.45 25.72
N ALA A 191 4.01 -10.80 24.76
CA ALA A 191 5.44 -10.54 24.82
C ALA A 191 5.78 -9.04 24.73
N GLY A 192 4.86 -8.21 24.22
CA GLY A 192 5.02 -6.76 24.16
C GLY A 192 3.79 -6.07 23.58
N GLN A 193 3.58 -4.82 23.96
CA GLN A 193 2.48 -3.99 23.46
C GLN A 193 2.95 -2.54 23.25
N ALA A 194 2.46 -1.90 22.19
CA ALA A 194 2.60 -0.47 21.96
C ALA A 194 1.37 0.07 21.21
N VAL A 195 1.30 1.38 21.02
CA VAL A 195 0.31 2.02 20.16
C VAL A 195 1.06 2.76 19.06
N ALA A 196 0.73 2.48 17.80
CA ALA A 196 1.27 3.19 16.66
C ALA A 196 0.65 4.58 16.53
N THR A 197 1.42 5.51 16.00
CA THR A 197 0.95 6.89 15.75
C THR A 197 -0.21 6.92 14.76
N GLU A 198 -0.13 6.08 13.73
CA GLU A 198 -1.14 5.95 12.68
C GLU A 198 -0.98 4.61 11.96
N LEU A 199 -2.05 4.13 11.33
CA LEU A 199 -2.02 2.94 10.47
C LEU A 199 -1.55 3.30 9.06
N PRO A 200 -0.86 2.38 8.35
CA PRO A 200 -0.55 2.58 6.94
C PRO A 200 -1.84 2.81 6.16
N MET A 201 -1.96 3.93 5.46
CA MET A 201 -3.18 4.28 4.70
C MET A 201 -3.04 4.04 3.20
N ARG A 202 -1.90 3.47 2.77
CA ARG A 202 -1.56 3.24 1.36
C ARG A 202 -0.99 1.84 1.18
N MET A 203 -1.09 1.33 -0.05
CA MET A 203 -0.34 0.15 -0.46
C MET A 203 1.16 0.46 -0.37
N PRO A 204 1.96 -0.32 0.38
CA PRO A 204 3.40 -0.12 0.45
C PRO A 204 4.08 -0.09 -0.92
N PHE A 205 5.19 0.65 -1.02
CA PHE A 205 5.85 0.87 -2.31
C PHE A 205 6.59 -0.37 -2.80
N ASP A 206 7.33 -1.00 -1.90
CA ASP A 206 8.03 -2.24 -2.17
C ASP A 206 7.14 -3.46 -1.89
N GLY A 207 7.55 -4.57 -2.48
CA GLY A 207 6.92 -5.86 -2.26
C GLY A 207 7.17 -6.43 -0.86
N LEU A 208 6.79 -7.68 -0.70
CA LEU A 208 7.00 -8.44 0.53
C LEU A 208 8.16 -9.43 0.34
N SER A 209 8.99 -9.59 1.36
CA SER A 209 10.10 -10.55 1.40
C SER A 209 10.12 -11.33 2.73
N VAL A 210 10.45 -12.62 2.65
CA VAL A 210 10.47 -13.54 3.79
C VAL A 210 11.90 -13.96 4.10
N GLY A 211 12.33 -13.82 5.36
CA GLY A 211 13.64 -14.25 5.82
C GLY A 211 14.79 -13.30 5.49
N ARG A 212 14.51 -12.10 4.97
CA ARG A 212 15.43 -10.96 4.76
C ARG A 212 14.60 -9.71 4.45
N ASP A 213 15.22 -8.54 4.45
CA ASP A 213 14.62 -7.33 3.87
C ASP A 213 15.29 -7.02 2.52
N THR A 214 14.58 -7.26 1.42
CA THR A 214 15.05 -6.91 0.06
C THR A 214 14.47 -5.59 -0.45
N GLY A 215 13.68 -4.87 0.36
CA GLY A 215 13.09 -3.58 0.02
C GLY A 215 14.03 -2.42 0.32
N LEU A 216 13.57 -1.18 0.13
CA LEU A 216 14.27 -0.04 0.69
C LEU A 216 14.25 -0.18 2.22
N PRO A 217 15.41 -0.20 2.90
CA PRO A 217 15.46 -0.51 4.32
C PRO A 217 14.56 0.44 5.12
N MET A 218 13.59 -0.15 5.82
CA MET A 218 12.65 0.58 6.67
C MET A 218 13.28 1.03 8.00
N TYR A 219 14.47 0.54 8.30
CA TYR A 219 15.22 0.83 9.51
C TYR A 219 16.72 0.62 9.23
N LYS A 220 17.58 1.26 10.04
CA LYS A 220 19.06 1.12 10.06
C LYS A 220 19.52 -0.31 10.45
N ALA A 221 19.01 -1.33 9.78
CA ALA A 221 19.58 -2.66 9.81
C ALA A 221 20.78 -2.67 8.85
N LYS A 222 21.92 -3.22 9.28
CA LYS A 222 23.12 -3.35 8.46
C LYS A 222 22.86 -4.33 7.30
N GLY A 223 22.49 -3.84 6.13
CA GLY A 223 22.25 -4.67 4.94
C GLY A 223 20.95 -5.51 5.02
N GLU A 224 20.86 -6.56 4.19
CA GLU A 224 19.63 -7.38 4.03
C GLU A 224 19.20 -8.15 5.31
N ASN A 225 20.09 -8.23 6.32
CA ASN A 225 19.88 -8.90 7.62
C ASN A 225 19.08 -10.23 7.51
N PRO A 226 19.64 -11.23 6.81
CA PRO A 226 18.93 -12.50 6.60
C PRO A 226 18.64 -13.22 7.92
N PHE A 227 17.49 -13.87 8.01
CA PHE A 227 17.17 -14.75 9.13
C PHE A 227 18.03 -16.01 9.08
N GLU A 228 18.81 -16.24 10.13
CA GLU A 228 19.58 -17.46 10.30
C GLU A 228 18.83 -18.44 11.19
N GLY A 229 18.62 -19.67 10.71
CA GLY A 229 17.92 -20.73 11.43
C GLY A 229 16.76 -21.34 10.65
N VAL A 230 15.78 -21.90 11.35
CA VAL A 230 14.60 -22.50 10.73
C VAL A 230 13.46 -21.49 10.71
N LEU A 231 12.88 -21.26 9.52
CA LEU A 231 11.69 -20.43 9.33
C LEU A 231 10.61 -21.28 8.63
N LYS A 232 9.41 -21.38 9.21
CA LYS A 232 8.29 -22.20 8.71
C LYS A 232 6.95 -21.52 9.01
N ASP A 233 5.90 -21.95 8.30
CA ASP A 233 4.51 -21.48 8.49
C ASP A 233 4.38 -19.95 8.59
N VAL A 234 5.08 -19.26 7.68
CA VAL A 234 5.04 -17.80 7.59
C VAL A 234 3.74 -17.41 6.91
N ARG A 235 2.94 -16.57 7.56
CA ARG A 235 1.70 -16.06 6.98
C ARG A 235 1.41 -14.64 7.39
N VAL A 236 0.83 -13.90 6.47
CA VAL A 236 0.16 -12.62 6.75
C VAL A 236 -1.33 -12.85 6.60
N VAL A 237 -2.07 -12.55 7.65
CA VAL A 237 -3.53 -12.62 7.68
C VAL A 237 -4.04 -11.20 7.83
N LEU A 238 -4.61 -10.66 6.77
CA LEU A 238 -5.27 -9.37 6.83
C LEU A 238 -6.60 -9.53 7.56
N GLY A 239 -6.82 -8.76 8.63
CA GLY A 239 -8.00 -8.81 9.46
C GLY A 239 -9.25 -8.40 8.68
N GLY A 240 -10.38 -8.98 9.04
CA GLY A 240 -11.63 -8.78 8.33
C GLY A 240 -12.32 -7.59 8.91
N THR A 241 -12.93 -6.83 8.03
CA THR A 241 -13.72 -5.68 8.41
C THR A 241 -15.15 -5.92 7.99
N ALA A 242 -16.08 -5.56 8.86
CA ALA A 242 -17.48 -5.48 8.51
C ALA A 242 -17.98 -4.06 8.78
N LEU A 243 -18.66 -3.48 7.80
CA LEU A 243 -19.39 -2.24 7.94
C LEU A 243 -20.87 -2.53 8.01
N VAL A 244 -21.53 -1.96 9.01
CA VAL A 244 -22.98 -1.90 9.09
C VAL A 244 -23.39 -0.44 8.96
N PHE A 245 -24.08 -0.12 7.87
CA PHE A 245 -24.73 1.16 7.67
C PHE A 245 -26.19 1.07 8.07
N THR A 246 -26.68 2.09 8.78
CA THR A 246 -28.09 2.22 9.16
C THR A 246 -28.58 3.64 8.96
N GLY A 247 -29.83 3.81 8.54
CA GLY A 247 -30.46 5.13 8.42
C GLY A 247 -31.85 5.06 7.82
N ASN A 248 -32.38 6.21 7.39
CA ASN A 248 -33.72 6.32 6.81
C ASN A 248 -33.65 6.36 5.28
N LEU A 249 -34.48 5.57 4.62
CA LEU A 249 -34.81 5.65 3.20
C LEU A 249 -36.18 6.32 3.04
N GLN A 250 -36.23 7.51 2.46
CA GLN A 250 -37.48 8.18 2.13
C GLN A 250 -38.01 7.70 0.77
N VAL A 251 -39.18 7.05 0.78
CA VAL A 251 -39.91 6.60 -0.41
C VAL A 251 -41.05 7.59 -0.72
N THR A 252 -41.18 8.01 -1.98
CA THR A 252 -42.15 9.04 -2.40
C THR A 252 -43.38 8.48 -3.10
N SER A 253 -43.41 7.20 -3.44
CA SER A 253 -44.55 6.53 -4.08
C SER A 253 -44.61 5.09 -3.57
N ALA A 254 -45.78 4.62 -3.15
CA ALA A 254 -45.94 3.23 -2.75
C ALA A 254 -45.81 2.27 -3.95
N GLY A 255 -45.40 1.02 -3.70
CA GLY A 255 -45.32 -0.07 -4.67
C GLY A 255 -43.97 -0.79 -4.68
N PRO A 256 -43.72 -1.62 -5.71
CA PRO A 256 -42.48 -2.39 -5.81
C PRO A 256 -41.28 -1.50 -6.11
N HIS A 257 -40.27 -1.58 -5.25
CA HIS A 257 -38.97 -0.91 -5.40
C HIS A 257 -37.89 -1.94 -5.61
N GLN A 258 -37.08 -1.73 -6.66
CA GLN A 258 -35.94 -2.57 -6.97
C GLN A 258 -34.64 -1.94 -6.45
N PHE A 259 -33.86 -2.75 -5.76
CA PHE A 259 -32.55 -2.39 -5.24
C PHE A 259 -31.47 -3.04 -6.07
N HIS A 260 -30.37 -2.32 -6.29
CA HIS A 260 -29.18 -2.81 -6.97
C HIS A 260 -27.99 -2.72 -6.03
N LEU A 261 -27.22 -3.80 -5.95
CA LEU A 261 -26.04 -3.88 -5.10
C LEU A 261 -24.92 -4.62 -5.83
N GLN A 262 -23.78 -3.98 -5.91
CA GLN A 262 -22.55 -4.58 -6.41
C GLN A 262 -21.45 -4.24 -5.43
N ALA A 263 -20.68 -5.25 -5.02
CA ALA A 263 -19.57 -5.13 -4.12
C ALA A 263 -18.56 -6.25 -4.43
N ASP A 264 -17.31 -6.02 -4.06
CA ASP A 264 -16.25 -7.03 -4.12
C ASP A 264 -16.25 -7.96 -2.89
N GLY A 265 -17.04 -7.65 -1.86
CA GLY A 265 -17.17 -8.40 -0.61
C GLY A 265 -18.57 -8.97 -0.36
N ALA A 266 -18.72 -9.65 0.78
CA ALA A 266 -20.01 -10.16 1.20
C ALA A 266 -20.93 -9.01 1.60
N THR A 267 -22.21 -9.09 1.20
CA THR A 267 -23.17 -8.02 1.48
C THR A 267 -24.52 -8.55 1.91
N ARG A 268 -25.25 -7.74 2.69
CA ARG A 268 -26.67 -7.98 3.00
C ARG A 268 -27.40 -6.65 3.10
N LEU A 269 -28.49 -6.51 2.36
CA LEU A 269 -29.38 -5.35 2.42
C LEU A 269 -30.70 -5.74 3.08
N GLU A 270 -31.11 -4.97 4.07
CA GLU A 270 -32.39 -5.09 4.76
C GLU A 270 -33.16 -3.77 4.69
N ILE A 271 -34.46 -3.84 4.48
CA ILE A 271 -35.41 -2.72 4.55
C ILE A 271 -36.49 -3.08 5.56
N ASP A 272 -36.70 -2.24 6.57
CA ASP A 272 -37.58 -2.49 7.72
C ASP A 272 -37.35 -3.87 8.39
N GLY A 273 -36.10 -4.31 8.42
CA GLY A 273 -35.70 -5.61 8.96
C GLY A 273 -35.96 -6.81 8.04
N GLN A 274 -36.52 -6.61 6.84
CA GLN A 274 -36.67 -7.66 5.84
C GLN A 274 -35.45 -7.71 4.92
N VAL A 275 -34.87 -8.90 4.74
CA VAL A 275 -33.73 -9.12 3.83
C VAL A 275 -34.20 -8.98 2.38
N VAL A 276 -33.63 -8.02 1.66
CA VAL A 276 -33.94 -7.72 0.25
C VAL A 276 -32.87 -8.28 -0.69
N ILE A 277 -31.60 -8.28 -0.28
CA ILE A 277 -30.47 -8.89 -1.01
C ILE A 277 -29.57 -9.60 0.01
N ASP A 278 -29.20 -10.85 -0.26
CA ASP A 278 -28.29 -11.62 0.59
C ASP A 278 -27.14 -12.26 -0.19
N ASN A 279 -25.97 -11.67 -0.03
CA ASN A 279 -24.69 -12.12 -0.58
C ASN A 279 -23.71 -12.43 0.57
N SER A 280 -24.20 -12.99 1.67
CA SER A 280 -23.42 -13.31 2.87
C SER A 280 -22.48 -14.51 2.71
N ASP A 281 -22.77 -15.37 1.74
CA ASP A 281 -22.13 -16.67 1.53
C ASP A 281 -21.41 -16.69 0.19
N SER A 282 -20.07 -16.73 0.24
CA SER A 282 -19.22 -16.70 -0.95
C SER A 282 -19.26 -17.98 -1.81
N SER A 283 -19.85 -19.06 -1.29
CA SER A 283 -20.07 -20.30 -2.05
C SER A 283 -21.26 -20.22 -3.01
N LYS A 284 -22.12 -19.20 -2.85
CA LYS A 284 -23.32 -18.99 -3.67
C LYS A 284 -23.10 -17.88 -4.70
N SER A 285 -23.86 -17.94 -5.79
CA SER A 285 -23.86 -16.87 -6.79
C SER A 285 -24.44 -15.58 -6.20
N SER A 286 -23.73 -14.47 -6.33
CA SER A 286 -24.18 -13.17 -5.83
C SER A 286 -25.41 -12.65 -6.60
N GLN A 287 -26.39 -12.16 -5.84
CA GLN A 287 -27.53 -11.41 -6.32
C GLN A 287 -27.17 -9.93 -6.46
N SER A 288 -27.23 -9.39 -7.68
CA SER A 288 -27.01 -7.96 -7.92
C SER A 288 -28.28 -7.12 -7.74
N ARG A 289 -29.43 -7.77 -7.54
CA ARG A 289 -30.75 -7.13 -7.49
C ARG A 289 -31.66 -7.78 -6.45
N GLY A 290 -32.47 -6.97 -5.79
CA GLY A 290 -33.56 -7.38 -4.89
C GLY A 290 -34.79 -6.49 -5.09
N THR A 291 -35.96 -6.90 -4.60
CA THR A 291 -37.20 -6.11 -4.70
C THR A 291 -37.98 -6.16 -3.41
N ALA A 292 -38.53 -5.03 -2.98
CA ALA A 292 -39.42 -4.92 -1.83
C ALA A 292 -40.62 -4.03 -2.17
N ASP A 293 -41.81 -4.41 -1.72
CA ASP A 293 -42.99 -3.57 -1.79
C ASP A 293 -43.01 -2.59 -0.62
N LEU A 294 -42.92 -1.30 -0.91
CA LEU A 294 -42.78 -0.25 0.11
C LEU A 294 -43.97 0.71 0.07
N ALA A 295 -44.35 1.23 1.23
CA ALA A 295 -45.28 2.34 1.32
C ALA A 295 -44.60 3.66 0.90
N ALA A 296 -45.39 4.72 0.68
CA ALA A 296 -44.80 6.06 0.64
C ALA A 296 -44.53 6.50 2.08
N GLY A 297 -43.32 6.98 2.36
CA GLY A 297 -42.90 7.34 3.71
C GLY A 297 -41.44 6.97 4.02
N PRO A 298 -41.02 7.20 5.26
CA PRO A 298 -39.71 6.78 5.74
C PRO A 298 -39.68 5.27 6.01
N HIS A 299 -38.60 4.62 5.60
CA HIS A 299 -38.28 3.22 5.86
C HIS A 299 -36.91 3.11 6.51
N GLN A 300 -36.69 2.15 7.41
CA GLN A 300 -35.34 1.86 7.90
C GLN A 300 -34.58 1.06 6.86
N PHE A 301 -33.33 1.43 6.59
CA PHE A 301 -32.42 0.57 5.84
C PHE A 301 -31.25 0.14 6.70
N ARG A 302 -30.78 -1.07 6.46
CA ARG A 302 -29.53 -1.60 6.99
C ARG A 302 -28.74 -2.26 5.86
N LEU A 303 -27.51 -1.80 5.63
CA LEU A 303 -26.59 -2.44 4.70
C LEU A 303 -25.39 -2.97 5.46
N THR A 304 -25.14 -4.26 5.35
CA THR A 304 -23.89 -4.87 5.83
C THR A 304 -22.97 -5.15 4.66
N TYR A 305 -21.69 -4.80 4.79
CA TYR A 305 -20.60 -5.18 3.89
C TYR A 305 -19.51 -5.84 4.74
N ALA A 306 -18.92 -6.95 4.29
CA ALA A 306 -17.79 -7.55 4.98
C ALA A 306 -16.74 -8.15 4.04
N GLN A 307 -15.48 -7.98 4.43
CA GLN A 307 -14.33 -8.68 3.84
C GLN A 307 -14.15 -10.02 4.55
N LEU A 308 -14.48 -11.13 3.88
CA LEU A 308 -14.45 -12.48 4.46
C LEU A 308 -13.10 -13.17 4.29
N GLN A 309 -12.72 -14.04 5.22
CA GLN A 309 -11.51 -14.85 5.16
C GLN A 309 -11.62 -15.86 4.01
N THR A 310 -11.04 -15.54 2.86
CA THR A 310 -10.82 -16.51 1.79
C THR A 310 -9.36 -16.96 1.79
N SER A 311 -9.15 -18.28 1.83
CA SER A 311 -7.82 -18.88 1.78
C SER A 311 -7.37 -19.07 0.34
N GLN A 312 -6.20 -18.54 -0.03
CA GLN A 312 -5.56 -18.82 -1.33
C GLN A 312 -4.05 -18.99 -1.19
N THR A 313 -3.49 -19.97 -1.89
CA THR A 313 -2.04 -20.15 -2.01
C THR A 313 -1.46 -19.08 -2.93
N VAL A 314 -0.39 -18.40 -2.50
CA VAL A 314 0.22 -17.30 -3.27
C VAL A 314 1.38 -17.83 -4.11
N SER A 315 1.23 -17.77 -5.43
CA SER A 315 2.34 -18.02 -6.35
C SER A 315 3.28 -16.82 -6.38
N GLY A 316 4.57 -17.06 -6.19
CA GLY A 316 5.66 -16.08 -6.26
C GLY A 316 6.98 -16.82 -6.46
N LYS A 317 8.01 -16.15 -6.98
CA LYS A 317 9.30 -16.82 -7.19
C LYS A 317 9.98 -17.06 -5.83
N THR A 318 10.27 -18.32 -5.51
CA THR A 318 11.20 -18.67 -4.44
C THR A 318 12.61 -18.45 -4.97
N THR A 319 13.34 -17.50 -4.40
CA THR A 319 14.73 -17.27 -4.79
C THR A 319 15.63 -17.80 -3.68
N PRO A 320 16.57 -18.74 -3.96
CA PRO A 320 17.56 -19.12 -2.97
C PRO A 320 18.30 -17.88 -2.44
N PRO A 321 18.75 -17.85 -1.17
CA PRO A 321 19.60 -16.79 -0.66
C PRO A 321 20.77 -16.54 -1.61
N ARG A 322 20.75 -15.37 -2.24
CA ARG A 322 21.86 -14.91 -3.05
C ARG A 322 22.78 -14.19 -2.08
N VAL A 323 24.01 -14.67 -1.95
CA VAL A 323 25.09 -13.87 -1.38
C VAL A 323 25.30 -12.74 -2.38
N ILE A 324 24.81 -11.53 -2.07
CA ILE A 324 25.13 -10.35 -2.86
C ILE A 324 26.54 -9.94 -2.46
N LYS A 325 27.49 -10.19 -3.38
CA LYS A 325 28.76 -9.47 -3.36
C LYS A 325 28.48 -8.07 -3.88
N THR A 326 28.96 -7.05 -3.18
CA THR A 326 29.06 -5.68 -3.68
C THR A 326 29.79 -5.71 -5.04
N THR A 327 29.08 -5.32 -6.10
CA THR A 327 29.64 -5.21 -7.45
C THR A 327 29.16 -3.91 -8.07
N ASP A 328 30.08 -3.16 -8.66
CA ASP A 328 29.77 -1.93 -9.38
C ASP A 328 28.87 -2.25 -10.60
N LYS A 329 27.79 -1.48 -10.78
CA LYS A 329 26.91 -1.58 -11.94
C LYS A 329 27.00 -0.30 -12.77
N PRO A 330 27.56 -0.33 -14.00
CA PRO A 330 27.58 0.86 -14.86
C PRO A 330 26.14 1.27 -15.23
N TRP A 331 25.83 2.56 -15.09
CA TRP A 331 24.54 3.12 -15.45
C TRP A 331 24.59 3.86 -16.81
N ILE A 332 25.65 4.62 -17.04
CA ILE A 332 25.95 5.27 -18.32
C ILE A 332 27.40 4.93 -18.66
N GLU A 333 27.61 4.24 -19.78
CA GLU A 333 28.93 3.81 -20.25
C GLU A 333 28.96 3.88 -21.78
N ASP A 334 28.66 2.78 -22.47
CA ASP A 334 28.68 2.71 -23.93
C ASP A 334 27.44 3.29 -24.62
N ARG A 335 26.39 3.51 -23.82
CA ARG A 335 25.07 3.97 -24.23
C ARG A 335 24.34 4.57 -23.04
N LEU A 336 23.26 5.29 -23.34
CA LEU A 336 22.25 5.61 -22.34
C LEU A 336 21.53 4.33 -21.84
N PRO A 337 20.91 4.38 -20.65
CA PRO A 337 20.04 3.30 -20.17
C PRO A 337 18.98 2.96 -21.20
N ALA A 338 18.64 1.66 -21.33
CA ALA A 338 17.63 1.26 -22.30
C ALA A 338 16.29 1.91 -21.95
N GLY A 339 15.52 2.34 -22.95
CA GLY A 339 14.20 2.95 -22.75
C GLY A 339 14.20 4.45 -22.46
N VAL A 340 15.35 5.13 -22.43
CA VAL A 340 15.40 6.61 -22.45
C VAL A 340 14.78 7.11 -23.76
N ILE A 341 13.68 7.85 -23.66
CA ILE A 341 12.91 8.35 -24.81
C ILE A 341 13.08 9.85 -25.08
N PHE A 342 13.67 10.58 -24.13
CA PHE A 342 13.83 12.01 -24.22
C PHE A 342 15.18 12.44 -23.63
N THR A 343 15.88 13.27 -24.39
CA THR A 343 17.10 13.96 -23.97
C THR A 343 16.98 15.44 -24.29
N GLN A 344 17.61 16.27 -23.46
CA GLN A 344 17.76 17.71 -23.69
C GLN A 344 19.23 18.08 -23.53
N GLY A 345 19.74 18.94 -24.40
CA GLY A 345 21.16 19.30 -24.46
C GLY A 345 21.96 18.42 -25.41
N GLU A 346 23.10 18.95 -25.85
CA GLU A 346 23.97 18.30 -26.83
C GLU A 346 25.07 17.48 -26.12
N PHE A 347 25.26 16.24 -26.57
CA PHE A 347 26.36 15.36 -26.18
C PHE A 347 26.69 14.39 -27.30
N GLU A 348 27.87 13.78 -27.21
CA GLU A 348 28.27 12.70 -28.09
C GLU A 348 28.88 11.54 -27.30
N PHE A 349 28.82 10.33 -27.86
CA PHE A 349 29.62 9.20 -27.36
C PHE A 349 30.88 9.08 -28.22
N VAL A 350 32.04 9.27 -27.61
CA VAL A 350 33.35 9.11 -28.25
C VAL A 350 33.95 7.74 -27.97
N SER A 351 34.86 7.30 -28.84
CA SER A 351 35.65 6.08 -28.71
C SER A 351 37.14 6.43 -28.90
N GLU A 352 38.03 5.45 -28.72
CA GLU A 352 39.46 5.62 -29.00
C GLU A 352 39.68 6.27 -30.39
N PRO A 353 40.59 7.26 -30.51
CA PRO A 353 41.65 7.62 -29.55
C PRO A 353 41.22 8.62 -28.45
N ALA A 354 39.94 8.97 -28.34
CA ALA A 354 39.47 9.80 -27.23
C ALA A 354 39.53 9.02 -25.90
N PRO A 355 39.65 9.70 -24.74
CA PRO A 355 39.68 9.04 -23.44
C PRO A 355 38.39 8.26 -23.17
N VAL A 356 38.54 6.96 -22.92
CA VAL A 356 37.48 6.05 -22.48
C VAL A 356 37.93 5.37 -21.19
N TYR A 357 37.17 5.53 -20.09
CA TYR A 357 37.56 4.95 -18.79
C TYR A 357 37.27 3.45 -18.71
N SER A 358 36.07 3.05 -19.13
CA SER A 358 35.60 1.67 -19.18
C SER A 358 34.65 1.49 -20.37
N GLY A 359 34.47 0.25 -20.84
CA GLY A 359 33.68 -0.04 -22.04
C GLY A 359 34.40 0.31 -23.34
N ALA A 360 33.63 0.56 -24.40
CA ALA A 360 34.08 0.96 -25.73
C ALA A 360 33.85 2.45 -26.04
N ARG A 361 33.00 3.14 -25.27
CA ARG A 361 32.67 4.55 -25.47
C ARG A 361 32.60 5.32 -24.16
N SER A 362 32.71 6.64 -24.24
CA SER A 362 32.45 7.55 -23.13
C SER A 362 31.60 8.72 -23.59
N LEU A 363 30.71 9.19 -22.71
CA LEU A 363 29.90 10.38 -22.97
C LEU A 363 30.79 11.62 -22.85
N LYS A 364 30.79 12.44 -23.90
CA LYS A 364 31.55 13.69 -23.96
C LYS A 364 30.59 14.88 -23.99
N LEU A 365 30.91 15.86 -23.18
CA LEU A 365 30.28 17.18 -23.14
C LEU A 365 31.35 18.23 -23.46
N SER A 366 31.02 19.18 -24.34
CA SER A 366 31.85 20.34 -24.64
C SER A 366 30.94 21.51 -24.99
N ALA A 367 31.20 22.68 -24.40
CA ALA A 367 30.44 23.89 -24.67
C ALA A 367 31.30 25.12 -24.34
N PRO A 368 31.12 26.25 -25.05
CA PRO A 368 31.83 27.51 -24.78
C PRO A 368 31.38 28.20 -23.47
N GLY A 369 30.48 27.59 -22.70
CA GLY A 369 29.90 28.11 -21.46
C GLY A 369 29.04 27.07 -20.76
N LYS A 370 28.26 27.48 -19.76
CA LYS A 370 27.40 26.57 -18.97
C LYS A 370 26.46 25.77 -19.87
N SER A 371 26.57 24.44 -19.81
CA SER A 371 25.73 23.51 -20.56
C SER A 371 25.30 22.35 -19.65
N SER A 372 24.15 21.76 -19.95
CA SER A 372 23.59 20.63 -19.20
C SER A 372 23.00 19.63 -20.17
N VAL A 373 23.19 18.35 -19.88
CA VAL A 373 22.50 17.27 -20.58
C VAL A 373 21.58 16.55 -19.61
N TYR A 374 20.31 16.50 -19.98
CA TYR A 374 19.26 15.81 -19.26
C TYR A 374 18.78 14.62 -20.08
N PHE A 375 18.59 13.49 -19.42
CA PHE A 375 17.92 12.33 -20.00
C PHE A 375 16.80 11.90 -19.06
N ASN A 376 15.59 11.75 -19.59
CA ASN A 376 14.44 11.32 -18.82
C ASN A 376 14.50 9.80 -18.62
N SER A 377 14.64 9.39 -17.35
CA SER A 377 14.62 7.99 -16.92
C SER A 377 13.39 7.65 -16.04
N ASP A 378 12.30 8.41 -16.17
CA ASP A 378 11.08 8.24 -15.37
C ASP A 378 10.24 7.05 -15.86
N ARG A 379 10.15 6.01 -15.01
CA ARG A 379 9.34 4.81 -15.28
C ARG A 379 7.84 5.07 -15.34
N GLN A 380 7.36 6.21 -14.86
CA GLN A 380 5.97 6.65 -15.08
C GLN A 380 5.73 7.06 -16.53
N VAL A 381 6.76 7.55 -17.21
CA VAL A 381 6.70 7.98 -18.61
C VAL A 381 6.96 6.80 -19.56
N ASN A 382 7.97 5.96 -19.28
CA ASN A 382 8.20 4.73 -20.02
C ASN A 382 8.52 3.54 -19.09
N LYS A 383 7.65 2.53 -19.10
CA LYS A 383 7.76 1.35 -18.24
C LYS A 383 8.93 0.44 -18.59
N ASP A 384 9.47 0.56 -19.80
CA ASP A 384 10.58 -0.26 -20.33
C ASP A 384 11.96 0.32 -20.01
N ILE A 385 12.03 1.42 -19.23
CA ILE A 385 13.30 2.00 -18.80
C ILE A 385 14.06 1.00 -17.92
N GLU A 386 15.33 0.82 -18.26
CA GLU A 386 16.30 0.01 -17.52
C GLU A 386 16.38 0.48 -16.06
N PRO A 387 16.01 -0.36 -15.09
CA PRO A 387 15.97 0.08 -13.71
C PRO A 387 17.38 0.19 -13.11
N VAL A 388 17.58 1.28 -12.37
CA VAL A 388 18.62 1.37 -11.35
C VAL A 388 17.96 1.20 -9.99
N PHE A 389 18.47 0.23 -9.25
CA PHE A 389 18.10 0.01 -7.86
C PHE A 389 19.25 0.54 -7.02
N LEU A 390 18.90 1.35 -6.02
CA LEU A 390 19.85 1.93 -5.09
C LEU A 390 19.47 1.45 -3.70
N ALA A 391 20.44 0.88 -2.99
CA ALA A 391 20.37 0.60 -1.58
C ALA A 391 20.97 1.77 -0.77
N GLU A 392 20.70 1.78 0.53
CA GLU A 392 21.45 2.65 1.46
C GLU A 392 22.94 2.29 1.40
N ASP A 393 23.81 3.29 1.46
CA ASP A 393 25.28 3.21 1.24
C ASP A 393 25.76 2.94 -0.20
N ASP A 394 24.86 2.74 -1.17
CA ASP A 394 25.27 2.77 -2.58
C ASP A 394 25.81 4.16 -2.92
N ARG A 395 26.93 4.17 -3.64
CA ARG A 395 27.59 5.40 -4.08
C ARG A 395 27.37 5.57 -5.56
N PHE A 396 26.76 6.68 -5.95
CA PHE A 396 26.94 7.20 -7.30
C PHE A 396 28.31 7.86 -7.38
N TYR A 397 29.08 7.42 -8.35
CA TYR A 397 30.28 8.09 -8.78
C TYR A 397 30.33 8.06 -10.30
N ALA A 398 31.06 9.02 -10.87
CA ALA A 398 31.40 9.04 -12.27
C ALA A 398 32.91 9.22 -12.39
N TYR A 399 33.50 8.57 -13.37
CA TYR A 399 34.86 8.88 -13.80
C TYR A 399 34.77 9.92 -14.90
N ALA A 400 35.29 11.12 -14.62
CA ALA A 400 35.34 12.22 -15.56
C ALA A 400 36.78 12.46 -16.01
N TYR A 401 37.01 12.41 -17.33
CA TYR A 401 38.25 12.93 -17.91
C TYR A 401 38.07 14.43 -18.17
N LEU A 402 38.97 15.25 -17.62
CA LEU A 402 39.01 16.69 -17.85
C LEU A 402 40.07 16.97 -18.91
N ASP A 403 39.69 17.57 -20.04
CA ASP A 403 40.64 17.90 -21.09
C ASP A 403 41.64 18.94 -20.57
N PRO A 404 42.95 18.64 -20.48
CA PRO A 404 43.93 19.60 -19.98
C PRO A 404 44.11 20.82 -20.89
N LYS A 405 43.67 20.75 -22.15
CA LYS A 405 43.72 21.88 -23.10
C LYS A 405 42.51 22.79 -23.00
N ASP A 406 41.41 22.27 -22.46
CA ASP A 406 40.13 22.98 -22.31
C ASP A 406 39.38 22.48 -21.05
N PRO A 407 39.94 22.70 -19.84
CA PRO A 407 39.37 22.13 -18.63
C PRO A 407 38.11 22.90 -18.20
N PRO A 408 37.06 22.21 -17.75
CA PRO A 408 35.89 22.88 -17.19
C PRO A 408 36.23 23.51 -15.84
N GLU A 409 35.60 24.66 -15.53
CA GLU A 409 35.72 25.30 -14.22
C GLU A 409 34.94 24.54 -13.12
N ALA A 410 33.85 23.86 -13.52
CA ALA A 410 33.03 23.06 -12.65
C ALA A 410 32.24 21.99 -13.41
N LEU A 411 31.89 20.90 -12.73
CA LEU A 411 30.96 19.86 -13.18
C LEU A 411 29.88 19.66 -12.12
N GLU A 412 28.65 19.44 -12.54
CA GLU A 412 27.53 19.06 -11.67
C GLU A 412 26.86 17.80 -12.22
N MET A 413 26.60 16.86 -11.33
CA MET A 413 25.66 15.77 -11.56
C MET A 413 24.44 16.01 -10.68
N ALA A 414 23.25 16.02 -11.27
CA ALA A 414 22.00 16.21 -10.57
C ALA A 414 21.04 15.05 -10.84
N TRP A 415 20.27 14.68 -9.83
CA TRP A 415 19.26 13.64 -9.93
C TRP A 415 17.90 14.18 -9.48
N HIS A 416 16.87 13.84 -10.25
CA HIS A 416 15.49 14.14 -9.90
C HIS A 416 14.86 12.92 -9.22
N ASP A 417 14.41 13.07 -7.97
CA ASP A 417 13.61 12.06 -7.27
C ASP A 417 12.20 12.60 -6.97
N SER A 418 11.42 11.83 -6.20
CA SER A 418 10.08 12.25 -5.77
C SER A 418 10.03 13.54 -4.92
N ARG A 419 11.19 14.05 -4.48
CA ARG A 419 11.35 15.29 -3.71
C ARG A 419 11.88 16.45 -4.56
N GLY A 420 12.22 16.23 -5.83
CA GLY A 420 12.68 17.26 -6.76
C GLY A 420 14.15 17.12 -7.13
N TRP A 421 14.78 18.24 -7.49
CA TRP A 421 16.15 18.35 -8.04
C TRP A 421 17.23 18.61 -7.00
N GLU A 422 16.93 18.34 -5.73
CA GLU A 422 17.78 18.73 -4.59
C GLU A 422 18.99 17.79 -4.39
N HIS A 423 19.14 16.75 -5.21
CA HIS A 423 20.26 15.80 -5.12
C HIS A 423 21.31 16.16 -6.15
N ARG A 424 22.46 16.67 -5.69
CA ARG A 424 23.53 17.16 -6.56
C ARG A 424 24.90 16.78 -6.02
N ALA A 425 25.82 16.50 -6.92
CA ALA A 425 27.24 16.38 -6.64
C ALA A 425 28.00 17.30 -7.59
N TYR A 426 28.99 18.04 -7.09
CA TYR A 426 29.79 18.93 -7.92
C TYR A 426 31.28 18.70 -7.73
N TRP A 427 32.04 19.03 -8.77
CA TRP A 427 33.49 19.12 -8.78
C TRP A 427 33.89 20.51 -9.27
N GLY A 428 34.90 21.13 -8.65
CA GLY A 428 35.33 22.50 -8.96
C GLY A 428 34.59 23.57 -8.16
N GLN A 429 34.48 24.78 -8.72
CA GLN A 429 33.77 25.88 -8.07
C GLN A 429 32.25 25.62 -8.08
N ASN A 430 31.53 26.00 -7.03
CA ASN A 430 30.06 25.97 -7.08
C ASN A 430 29.55 27.16 -7.90
N LEU A 431 29.40 26.96 -9.21
CA LEU A 431 28.92 27.97 -10.18
C LEU A 431 27.48 27.70 -10.65
N PHE A 432 26.76 26.79 -9.98
CA PHE A 432 25.47 26.28 -10.43
C PHE A 432 24.26 26.98 -9.79
N ASP A 433 24.47 27.95 -8.90
CA ASP A 433 23.44 28.69 -8.17
C ASP A 433 22.48 29.47 -9.09
N GLY A 434 21.16 29.28 -8.87
CA GLY A 434 20.08 29.86 -9.69
C GLY A 434 18.72 29.13 -9.62
N HIS A 435 18.64 27.99 -8.93
CA HIS A 435 17.38 27.37 -8.55
C HIS A 435 17.34 27.34 -7.02
N ASP A 436 16.57 28.26 -6.44
CA ASP A 436 16.62 28.67 -5.04
C ASP A 436 16.54 27.55 -4.00
N GLN A 437 17.39 27.72 -2.99
CA GLN A 437 17.29 27.12 -1.66
C GLN A 437 15.91 27.39 -1.04
N ARG A 438 15.12 26.32 -0.78
CA ARG A 438 14.11 26.27 0.30
C ARG A 438 13.91 24.87 0.85
#